data_AF-A0A4R4P4V5-F1
#
_entry.id   AF-A0A4R4P4V5-F1
#
_cell.length_a   1.000
_cell.length_b   1.000
_cell.length_c   1.000
_cell.angle_alpha   90.00
_cell.angle_beta   90.00
_cell.angle_gamma   90.00
#
_symmetry.space_group_name_H-M   'P 1'
#
loop_
_entity.id
_entity.type
_entity.pdbx_description
1 polymer ?
#
loop_
_entity_poly.entity_id
_entity_poly.type
_entity_poly.pdbx_seq_one_letter_code
_entity_poly.pdbx_strand_id
1 'polypeptide(L)'
;MSIEAPVWASIITGTSAFIVGTVTYFTQRYLAHVRIRVDSELKLLDIDLKHFEALLQMCITAANSANRYILATPDIDVTNWEERKEYILPIVDSLGPARAELEALGEFEGRGLVKEALDSLEKMMSAHNAGTQEIKVAWKPGLLAEAIYAVSRARRSRLAEVGEPLRKNPRRFLRGH
;
A
#
# COMPACT_ATOMS: atom_id res chain seq x y z
N MET A 1 -28.57 -7.02 69.54
CA MET A 1 -28.15 -6.41 68.26
C MET A 1 -28.43 -7.42 67.16
N SER A 2 -29.24 -7.07 66.16
CA SER A 2 -29.60 -7.98 65.06
C SER A 2 -28.37 -8.28 64.20
N ILE A 3 -28.06 -9.56 64.02
CA ILE A 3 -26.95 -10.09 63.22
C ILE A 3 -27.27 -10.02 61.72
N GLU A 4 -28.53 -9.70 61.36
CA GLU A 4 -29.00 -9.70 59.97
C GLU A 4 -28.42 -8.53 59.18
N ALA A 5 -28.32 -7.34 59.79
CA ALA A 5 -27.78 -6.15 59.13
C ALA A 5 -26.32 -6.33 58.62
N PRO A 6 -25.36 -6.85 59.42
CA PRO A 6 -24.00 -7.09 58.92
C PRO A 6 -23.93 -8.22 57.87
N VAL A 7 -24.79 -9.24 57.97
CA VAL A 7 -24.85 -10.33 56.98
C VAL A 7 -25.36 -9.80 55.63
N TRP A 8 -26.46 -9.05 55.61
CA TRP A 8 -26.96 -8.42 54.37
C TRP A 8 -25.98 -7.42 53.77
N ALA A 9 -25.32 -6.61 54.58
CA ALA A 9 -24.27 -5.70 54.12
C ALA A 9 -23.12 -6.46 53.43
N SER A 10 -22.64 -7.55 54.05
CA SER A 10 -21.57 -8.37 53.48
C SER A 10 -21.96 -9.07 52.17
N ILE A 11 -23.21 -9.53 52.04
CA ILE A 11 -23.73 -10.13 50.80
C ILE A 11 -23.81 -9.08 49.69
N ILE A 12 -24.31 -7.88 49.98
CA ILE A 12 -24.42 -6.77 49.02
C ILE A 12 -23.02 -6.31 48.57
N THR A 13 -22.08 -6.16 49.50
CA THR A 13 -20.69 -5.79 49.15
C THR A 13 -19.99 -6.88 48.35
N GLY A 14 -20.16 -8.15 48.72
CA GLY A 14 -19.58 -9.29 47.99
C GLY A 14 -20.13 -9.44 46.58
N THR A 15 -21.44 -9.32 46.40
CA THR A 15 -22.06 -9.33 45.05
C THR A 15 -21.65 -8.12 44.22
N SER A 16 -21.56 -6.93 44.81
CA SER A 16 -21.08 -5.73 44.11
C SER A 16 -19.64 -5.88 43.65
N ALA A 17 -18.76 -6.40 44.51
CA ALA A 17 -17.35 -6.65 44.17
C ALA A 17 -17.22 -7.70 43.05
N PHE A 18 -18.06 -8.75 43.07
CA PHE A 18 -18.09 -9.76 42.02
C PHE A 18 -18.55 -9.19 40.68
N ILE A 19 -19.61 -8.37 40.67
CA ILE A 19 -20.09 -7.68 39.46
C ILE A 19 -19.02 -6.75 38.90
N VAL A 20 -18.40 -5.92 39.74
CA VAL A 20 -17.34 -4.99 39.32
C VAL A 20 -16.13 -5.76 38.79
N GLY A 21 -15.70 -6.83 39.45
CA GLY A 21 -14.59 -7.67 38.99
C GLY A 21 -14.90 -8.32 37.64
N THR A 22 -16.11 -8.82 37.46
CA THR A 22 -16.57 -9.44 36.21
C THR A 22 -16.62 -8.43 35.06
N VAL A 23 -17.26 -7.28 35.29
CA VAL A 23 -17.33 -6.18 34.30
C VAL A 23 -15.93 -5.68 33.93
N THR A 24 -15.06 -5.53 34.93
CA THR A 24 -13.67 -5.10 34.72
C THR A 24 -12.90 -6.11 33.87
N TYR A 25 -13.01 -7.41 34.18
CA TYR A 25 -12.38 -8.47 33.41
C TYR A 25 -12.83 -8.48 31.96
N PHE A 26 -14.15 -8.44 31.70
CA PHE A 26 -14.68 -8.40 30.34
C PHE A 26 -14.28 -7.13 29.59
N THR A 27 -14.28 -5.97 30.25
CA THR A 27 -13.87 -4.71 29.65
C THR A 27 -12.38 -4.73 29.29
N GLN A 28 -11.52 -5.20 30.19
CA GLN A 28 -10.09 -5.31 29.93
C GLN A 28 -9.79 -6.31 28.81
N ARG A 29 -10.45 -7.47 28.82
CA ARG A 29 -10.32 -8.47 27.76
C ARG A 29 -10.79 -7.93 26.41
N TYR A 30 -11.89 -7.20 26.40
CA TYR A 30 -12.41 -6.53 25.20
C TYR A 30 -11.43 -5.49 24.66
N LEU A 31 -10.94 -4.59 25.52
CA LEU A 31 -9.96 -3.57 25.15
C LEU A 31 -8.65 -4.20 24.62
N ALA A 32 -8.20 -5.30 25.21
CA ALA A 32 -7.04 -6.04 24.72
C ALA A 32 -7.27 -6.59 23.31
N HIS A 33 -8.42 -7.21 23.04
CA HIS A 33 -8.77 -7.69 21.69
C HIS A 33 -8.88 -6.55 20.67
N VAL A 34 -9.53 -5.44 21.03
CA VAL A 34 -9.64 -4.25 20.18
C VAL A 34 -8.26 -3.70 19.86
N ARG A 35 -7.39 -3.59 20.87
CA ARG A 35 -6.01 -3.12 20.68
C ARG A 35 -5.23 -4.03 19.73
N ILE A 36 -5.26 -5.35 19.94
CA ILE A 36 -4.57 -6.30 19.06
C ILE A 36 -5.06 -6.18 17.62
N ARG A 37 -6.37 -6.05 17.43
CA ARG A 37 -6.98 -5.86 16.11
C ARG A 37 -6.49 -4.57 15.46
N VAL A 38 -6.59 -3.44 16.15
CA VAL A 38 -6.15 -2.13 15.63
C VAL A 38 -4.64 -2.15 15.32
N ASP A 39 -3.81 -2.70 16.22
CA ASP A 39 -2.37 -2.83 16.00
C ASP A 39 -2.07 -3.71 14.77
N SER A 40 -2.85 -4.77 14.54
CA SER A 40 -2.70 -5.62 13.35
C SER A 40 -3.12 -4.90 12.06
N GLU A 41 -4.23 -4.16 12.08
CA GLU A 41 -4.71 -3.38 10.93
C GLU A 41 -3.73 -2.25 10.58
N LEU A 42 -3.15 -1.58 11.58
CA LEU A 42 -2.11 -0.56 11.38
C LEU A 42 -0.81 -1.13 10.80
N LYS A 43 -0.40 -2.34 11.24
CA LYS A 43 0.79 -3.01 10.68
C LYS A 43 0.58 -3.41 9.22
N LEU A 44 -0.59 -3.95 8.87
CA LEU A 44 -0.93 -4.28 7.49
C LEU A 44 -0.96 -3.02 6.62
N LEU A 45 -1.51 -1.92 7.14
CA LEU A 45 -1.50 -0.64 6.45
C LEU A 45 -0.05 -0.14 6.21
N ASP A 46 0.81 -0.19 7.23
CA ASP A 46 2.21 0.22 7.08
C ASP A 46 2.94 -0.59 6.00
N ILE A 47 2.67 -1.90 5.93
CA ILE A 47 3.18 -2.79 4.88
C ILE A 47 2.65 -2.36 3.50
N ASP A 48 1.34 -2.18 3.34
CA ASP A 48 0.73 -1.73 2.08
C ASP A 48 1.32 -0.38 1.62
N LEU A 49 1.50 0.56 2.54
CA LEU A 49 2.05 1.88 2.22
C LEU A 49 3.50 1.82 1.77
N LYS A 50 4.31 0.94 2.36
CA LYS A 50 5.69 0.70 1.93
C LYS A 50 5.72 0.13 0.52
N HIS A 51 4.84 -0.83 0.21
CA HIS A 51 4.74 -1.37 -1.14
C HIS A 51 4.30 -0.29 -2.15
N PHE A 52 3.32 0.55 -1.81
CA PHE A 52 2.91 1.68 -2.66
C PHE A 52 4.05 2.68 -2.91
N GLU A 53 4.83 2.99 -1.88
CA GLU A 53 5.96 3.91 -1.98
C GLU A 53 7.11 3.35 -2.81
N ALA A 54 7.45 2.07 -2.59
CA ALA A 54 8.43 1.35 -3.41
C ALA A 54 8.02 1.32 -4.89
N LEU A 55 6.76 0.94 -5.17
CA LEU A 55 6.22 0.93 -6.53
C LEU A 55 6.30 2.32 -7.18
N LEU A 56 5.90 3.37 -6.46
CA LEU A 56 5.98 4.75 -6.95
C LEU A 56 7.41 5.14 -7.31
N GLN A 57 8.36 4.85 -6.43
CA GLN A 57 9.78 5.18 -6.63
C GLN A 57 10.37 4.42 -7.83
N MET A 58 10.00 3.15 -8.01
CA MET A 58 10.44 2.35 -9.16
C MET A 58 9.84 2.90 -10.47
N CYS A 59 8.56 3.27 -10.49
CA CYS A 59 7.93 3.89 -11.66
C CYS A 59 8.60 5.22 -12.03
N ILE A 60 8.93 6.07 -11.04
CA ILE A 60 9.63 7.34 -11.27
C ILE A 60 11.06 7.10 -11.80
N THR A 61 11.79 6.14 -11.22
CA THR A 61 13.14 5.79 -11.66
C THR A 61 13.13 5.25 -13.09
N ALA A 62 12.20 4.36 -13.41
CA ALA A 62 12.02 3.85 -14.76
C ALA A 62 11.63 4.97 -15.75
N ALA A 63 10.74 5.89 -15.35
CA ALA A 63 10.34 7.04 -16.17
C ALA A 63 11.53 7.94 -16.52
N ASN A 64 12.34 8.29 -15.52
CA ASN A 64 13.50 9.15 -15.69
C ASN A 64 14.55 8.48 -16.59
N SER A 65 14.75 7.18 -16.40
CA SER A 65 15.71 6.39 -17.19
C SER A 65 15.23 6.25 -18.64
N ALA A 66 13.93 6.00 -18.86
CA ALA A 66 13.31 5.99 -20.18
C ALA A 66 13.44 7.35 -20.89
N ASN A 67 13.20 8.46 -20.19
CA ASN A 67 13.39 9.80 -20.75
C ASN A 67 14.85 10.04 -21.16
N ARG A 68 15.82 9.65 -20.31
CA ARG A 68 17.25 9.75 -20.65
C ARG A 68 17.59 8.91 -21.86
N TYR A 69 17.06 7.69 -21.95
CA TYR A 69 17.26 6.81 -23.09
C TYR A 69 16.75 7.44 -24.39
N ILE A 70 15.53 8.00 -24.37
CA ILE A 70 14.91 8.68 -25.52
C ILE A 70 15.72 9.91 -25.96
N LEU A 71 16.24 10.67 -25.01
CA LEU A 71 17.08 11.84 -25.28
C LEU A 71 18.44 11.46 -25.89
N ALA A 72 19.03 10.33 -25.46
CA ALA A 72 20.30 9.83 -25.97
C ALA A 72 20.16 9.09 -27.32
N THR A 73 18.95 8.66 -27.69
CA THR A 73 18.69 7.86 -28.90
C THR A 73 19.20 8.48 -30.23
N PRO A 74 19.27 9.82 -30.42
CA PRO A 74 19.89 10.41 -31.62
C PRO A 74 21.42 10.27 -31.67
N ASP A 75 22.08 10.11 -30.51
CA ASP A 75 23.53 10.18 -30.36
C ASP A 75 24.19 8.79 -30.20
N ILE A 76 23.39 7.75 -29.99
CA ILE A 76 23.84 6.37 -29.77
C ILE A 76 23.30 5.42 -30.86
N ASP A 77 24.05 4.38 -31.17
CA ASP A 77 23.54 3.28 -31.97
C ASP A 77 22.62 2.39 -31.12
N VAL A 78 21.32 2.50 -31.37
CA VAL A 78 20.27 1.72 -30.68
C VAL A 78 20.35 0.21 -30.94
N THR A 79 21.08 -0.21 -31.97
CA THR A 79 21.32 -1.63 -32.27
C THR A 79 22.55 -2.17 -31.55
N ASN A 80 23.46 -1.29 -31.11
CA ASN A 80 24.64 -1.64 -30.34
C ASN A 80 24.30 -1.77 -28.84
N TRP A 81 24.43 -2.99 -28.31
CA TRP A 81 24.16 -3.25 -26.90
C TRP A 81 25.05 -2.43 -25.95
N GLU A 82 26.35 -2.28 -26.22
CA GLU A 82 27.27 -1.64 -25.29
C GLU A 82 26.96 -0.16 -25.09
N GLU A 83 26.54 0.55 -26.14
CA GLU A 83 26.12 1.95 -26.06
C GLU A 83 24.75 2.11 -25.38
N ARG A 84 23.86 1.14 -25.59
CA ARG A 84 22.48 1.18 -25.09
C ARG A 84 22.36 0.77 -23.62
N LYS A 85 23.23 -0.13 -23.17
CA LYS A 85 23.19 -0.79 -21.86
C LYS A 85 23.11 0.19 -20.69
N GLU A 86 23.86 1.29 -20.73
CA GLU A 86 23.87 2.31 -19.67
C GLU A 86 22.49 2.93 -19.43
N TYR A 87 21.68 3.04 -20.48
CA TYR A 87 20.36 3.68 -20.43
C TYR A 87 19.23 2.68 -20.14
N ILE A 88 19.34 1.44 -20.61
CA ILE A 88 18.30 0.42 -20.43
C ILE A 88 18.38 -0.22 -19.05
N LEU A 89 19.60 -0.50 -18.54
CA LEU A 89 19.78 -1.26 -17.29
C LEU A 89 18.97 -0.66 -16.14
N PRO A 90 18.99 0.66 -15.89
CA PRO A 90 18.18 1.26 -14.83
C PRO A 90 16.66 1.04 -15.00
N ILE A 91 16.18 0.91 -16.25
CA ILE A 91 14.78 0.62 -16.56
C ILE A 91 14.46 -0.84 -16.20
N VAL A 92 15.31 -1.78 -16.60
CA VAL A 92 15.17 -3.21 -16.30
C VAL A 92 15.24 -3.46 -14.80
N ASP A 93 16.23 -2.86 -14.14
CA ASP A 93 16.46 -2.97 -12.70
C ASP A 93 15.26 -2.47 -11.88
N SER A 94 14.50 -1.52 -12.42
CA SER A 94 13.27 -1.01 -11.80
C SER A 94 12.04 -1.86 -12.13
N LEU A 95 12.02 -2.54 -13.28
CA LEU A 95 10.84 -3.22 -13.81
C LEU A 95 10.49 -4.51 -13.06
N GLY A 96 11.48 -5.36 -12.81
CA GLY A 96 11.28 -6.62 -12.08
C GLY A 96 10.71 -6.38 -10.66
N PRO A 97 11.39 -5.56 -9.84
CA PRO A 97 10.88 -5.17 -8.53
C PRO A 97 9.50 -4.48 -8.61
N ALA A 98 9.26 -3.58 -9.57
CA ALA A 98 7.96 -2.91 -9.69
C ALA A 98 6.81 -3.90 -9.92
N ARG A 99 7.03 -4.97 -10.70
CA ARG A 99 6.03 -6.03 -10.88
C ARG A 99 5.77 -6.80 -9.58
N ALA A 100 6.83 -7.12 -8.82
CA ALA A 100 6.70 -7.78 -7.53
C ALA A 100 5.93 -6.92 -6.51
N GLU A 101 6.23 -5.63 -6.44
CA GLU A 101 5.50 -4.67 -5.59
C GLU A 101 4.03 -4.53 -6.02
N LEU A 102 3.78 -4.48 -7.34
CA LEU A 102 2.43 -4.47 -7.88
C LEU A 102 1.65 -5.73 -7.49
N GLU A 103 2.27 -6.91 -7.58
CA GLU A 103 1.65 -8.18 -7.16
C GLU A 103 1.37 -8.21 -5.66
N ALA A 104 2.31 -7.75 -4.82
CA ALA A 104 2.17 -7.70 -3.37
C ALA A 104 0.99 -6.83 -2.91
N LEU A 105 0.74 -5.71 -3.59
CA LEU A 105 -0.36 -4.77 -3.27
C LEU A 105 -1.76 -5.32 -3.57
N GLY A 106 -1.88 -6.36 -4.40
CA GLY A 106 -3.18 -6.85 -4.85
C GLY A 106 -3.99 -5.81 -5.67
N GLU A 107 -5.31 -5.97 -5.70
CA GLU A 107 -6.20 -5.14 -6.54
C GLU A 107 -6.43 -3.73 -5.96
N PHE A 108 -6.28 -2.70 -6.81
CA PHE A 108 -6.57 -1.29 -6.46
C PHE A 108 -6.99 -0.48 -7.69
N GLU A 109 -7.65 0.66 -7.47
CA GLU A 109 -8.08 1.58 -8.55
C GLU A 109 -6.85 2.08 -9.34
N GLY A 110 -6.78 1.69 -10.62
CA GLY A 110 -5.69 2.08 -11.52
C GLY A 110 -4.52 1.09 -11.60
N ARG A 111 -4.60 -0.09 -10.95
CA ARG A 111 -3.65 -1.21 -11.15
C ARG A 111 -3.45 -1.57 -12.63
N GLY A 112 -4.53 -1.56 -13.41
CA GLY A 112 -4.48 -1.81 -14.85
C GLY A 112 -3.60 -0.81 -15.61
N LEU A 113 -3.67 0.48 -15.26
CA LEU A 113 -2.82 1.53 -15.84
C LEU A 113 -1.34 1.30 -15.49
N VAL A 114 -1.05 0.91 -14.24
CA VAL A 114 0.31 0.60 -13.82
C VAL A 114 0.86 -0.59 -14.61
N LYS A 115 0.06 -1.66 -14.76
CA LYS A 115 0.44 -2.82 -15.55
C LYS A 115 0.72 -2.44 -17.01
N GLU A 116 -0.19 -1.67 -17.62
CA GLU A 116 -0.01 -1.22 -19.01
C GLU A 116 1.23 -0.34 -19.17
N ALA A 117 1.52 0.53 -18.20
CA ALA A 117 2.71 1.37 -18.20
C ALA A 117 4.01 0.56 -18.10
N LEU A 118 4.05 -0.45 -17.23
CA LEU A 118 5.19 -1.38 -17.12
C LEU A 118 5.37 -2.19 -18.41
N ASP A 119 4.27 -2.68 -19.01
CA ASP A 119 4.33 -3.40 -20.29
C ASP A 119 4.78 -2.48 -21.44
N SER A 120 4.43 -1.19 -21.41
CA SER A 120 4.90 -0.19 -22.39
C SER A 120 6.41 0.05 -22.28
N LEU A 121 6.95 0.11 -21.05
CA LEU A 121 8.39 0.22 -20.80
C LEU A 121 9.13 -1.01 -21.35
N GLU A 122 8.59 -2.21 -21.13
CA GLU A 122 9.16 -3.46 -21.66
C GLU A 122 9.17 -3.50 -23.19
N LYS A 123 8.09 -3.06 -23.83
CA LYS A 123 8.01 -2.93 -25.29
C LYS A 123 9.05 -1.94 -25.84
N MET A 124 9.22 -0.80 -25.18
CA MET A 124 10.25 0.19 -25.55
C MET A 124 11.66 -0.42 -25.44
N MET A 125 11.93 -1.22 -24.41
CA MET A 125 13.22 -1.92 -24.28
C MET A 125 13.41 -3.01 -25.34
N SER A 126 12.32 -3.62 -25.80
CA SER A 126 12.33 -4.67 -26.82
C SER A 126 12.40 -4.14 -28.25
N ALA A 127 12.25 -2.83 -28.48
CA ALA A 127 12.27 -2.20 -29.81
C ALA A 127 13.67 -2.11 -30.48
N HIS A 128 14.68 -2.81 -29.97
CA HIS A 128 16.03 -2.88 -30.54
C HIS A 128 16.08 -3.29 -32.02
N ASN A 129 15.05 -4.01 -32.50
CA ASN A 129 14.97 -4.46 -33.88
C ASN A 129 14.41 -3.39 -34.84
N ALA A 130 13.66 -2.41 -34.31
CA ALA A 130 12.84 -1.43 -35.03
C ALA A 130 13.49 -0.10 -35.47
N GLY A 131 14.70 0.20 -35.01
CA GLY A 131 15.31 1.53 -35.17
C GLY A 131 14.67 2.63 -34.29
N THR A 132 15.29 3.80 -34.31
CA THR A 132 15.01 4.93 -33.39
C THR A 132 13.55 5.42 -33.37
N GLN A 133 12.82 5.28 -34.48
CA GLN A 133 11.42 5.72 -34.51
C GLN A 133 10.46 4.82 -33.75
N GLU A 134 10.69 3.51 -33.75
CA GLU A 134 9.82 2.59 -33.01
C GLU A 134 9.98 2.75 -31.50
N ILE A 135 11.19 3.05 -31.03
CA ILE A 135 11.45 3.37 -29.63
C ILE A 135 10.65 4.61 -29.21
N LYS A 136 10.61 5.66 -30.05
CA LYS A 136 9.83 6.88 -29.80
C LYS A 136 8.32 6.64 -29.79
N VAL A 137 7.82 5.77 -30.67
CA VAL A 137 6.40 5.39 -30.72
C VAL A 137 6.01 4.52 -29.52
N ALA A 138 6.90 3.63 -29.07
CA ALA A 138 6.69 2.79 -27.91
C ALA A 138 6.72 3.57 -26.58
N TRP A 139 7.43 4.70 -26.55
CA TRP A 139 7.49 5.55 -25.36
C TRP A 139 6.20 6.36 -25.18
N LYS A 140 5.41 5.98 -24.18
CA LYS A 140 4.16 6.66 -23.80
C LYS A 140 4.31 7.38 -22.46
N PRO A 141 4.90 8.59 -22.43
CA PRO A 141 5.12 9.32 -21.18
C PRO A 141 3.82 9.66 -20.43
N GLY A 142 2.73 9.92 -21.16
CA GLY A 142 1.41 10.17 -20.58
C GLY A 142 0.87 8.98 -19.78
N LEU A 143 1.02 7.76 -20.32
CA LEU A 143 0.56 6.54 -19.66
C LEU A 143 1.30 6.29 -18.34
N LEU A 144 2.61 6.55 -18.29
CA LEU A 144 3.39 6.38 -17.07
C LEU A 144 3.09 7.47 -16.04
N ALA A 145 2.82 8.71 -16.47
CA ALA A 145 2.37 9.77 -15.58
C ALA A 145 1.00 9.45 -14.95
N GLU A 146 0.07 8.91 -15.74
CA GLU A 146 -1.23 8.44 -15.25
C GLU A 146 -1.08 7.28 -14.27
N ALA A 147 -0.18 6.32 -14.54
CA ALA A 147 0.14 5.24 -13.62
C ALA A 147 0.70 5.75 -12.28
N ILE A 148 1.65 6.68 -12.30
CA ILE A 148 2.21 7.31 -11.09
C ILE A 148 1.10 8.03 -10.30
N TYR A 149 0.22 8.74 -10.99
CA TYR A 149 -0.92 9.40 -10.36
C TYR A 149 -1.91 8.41 -9.75
N ALA A 150 -2.20 7.31 -10.45
CA ALA A 150 -3.06 6.23 -9.97
C ALA A 150 -2.49 5.59 -8.68
N VAL A 151 -1.21 5.24 -8.65
CA VAL A 151 -0.53 4.72 -7.44
C VAL A 151 -0.62 5.74 -6.29
N SER A 152 -0.36 7.01 -6.56
CA SER A 152 -0.45 8.08 -5.56
C SER A 152 -1.87 8.29 -5.02
N ARG A 153 -2.89 8.08 -5.85
CA ARG A 153 -4.31 8.16 -5.47
C ARG A 153 -4.72 6.92 -4.66
N ALA A 154 -4.33 5.73 -5.10
CA ALA A 154 -4.57 4.47 -4.39
C ALA A 154 -3.97 4.50 -2.97
N ARG A 155 -2.72 4.97 -2.82
CA ARG A 155 -2.08 5.19 -1.52
C ARG A 155 -2.92 6.10 -0.61
N ARG A 156 -3.41 7.22 -1.15
CA ARG A 156 -4.26 8.17 -0.39
C ARG A 156 -5.61 7.57 -0.02
N SER A 157 -6.22 6.80 -0.92
CA SER A 157 -7.47 6.08 -0.65
C SER A 157 -7.27 5.08 0.48
N ARG A 158 -6.18 4.32 0.43
CA ARG A 158 -5.84 3.32 1.46
C ARG A 158 -5.66 3.96 2.85
N LEU A 159 -5.01 5.12 2.92
CA LEU A 159 -4.91 5.92 4.15
C LEU A 159 -6.29 6.39 4.66
N ALA A 160 -7.17 6.82 3.75
CA ALA A 160 -8.49 7.34 4.10
C ALA A 160 -9.43 6.23 4.61
N GLU A 161 -9.39 5.03 4.03
CA GLU A 161 -10.16 3.86 4.47
C GLU A 161 -9.92 3.50 5.94
N VAL A 162 -8.67 3.60 6.40
CA VAL A 162 -8.32 3.30 7.79
C VAL A 162 -8.59 4.50 8.72
N GLY A 163 -8.56 5.73 8.20
CA GLY A 163 -8.92 6.94 8.95
C GLY A 163 -10.42 7.11 9.22
N GLU A 164 -11.29 6.59 8.36
CA GLU A 164 -12.76 6.68 8.51
C GLU A 164 -13.36 5.95 9.72
N PRO A 165 -13.00 4.69 10.07
CA PRO A 165 -13.56 3.99 11.22
C PRO A 165 -13.25 4.68 12.56
N LEU A 166 -12.13 5.41 12.65
CA LEU A 166 -11.79 6.25 13.81
C LEU A 166 -12.62 7.54 13.87
N ARG A 167 -13.08 8.07 12.72
CA ARG A 167 -13.79 9.36 12.62
C ARG A 167 -15.30 9.24 12.67
N LYS A 168 -15.90 8.22 12.04
CA LYS A 168 -17.35 8.18 11.79
C LYS A 168 -18.16 7.55 12.92
N ASN A 169 -17.61 6.68 13.78
CA ASN A 169 -18.43 6.06 14.82
C ASN A 169 -17.65 5.35 15.95
N PRO A 170 -17.24 6.05 17.03
CA PRO A 170 -16.68 5.38 18.21
C PRO A 170 -17.69 4.39 18.84
N ARG A 171 -19.00 4.55 18.59
CA ARG A 171 -20.07 3.71 19.14
C ARG A 171 -20.39 2.46 18.32
N ARG A 172 -20.05 2.41 17.04
CA ARG A 172 -20.23 1.19 16.22
C ARG A 172 -19.08 0.20 16.42
N PHE A 173 -17.91 0.70 16.80
CA PHE A 173 -16.81 -0.12 17.35
C PHE A 173 -17.12 -0.70 18.75
N LEU A 174 -18.21 -0.26 19.40
CA LEU A 174 -18.69 -0.76 20.70
C LEU A 174 -19.93 -1.68 20.57
N ARG A 175 -20.41 -1.95 19.35
CA ARG A 175 -21.56 -2.83 19.07
C ARG A 175 -21.22 -3.75 17.90
N GLY A 176 -20.38 -4.75 18.14
CA GLY A 176 -20.08 -5.81 17.18
C GLY A 176 -20.42 -7.18 17.76
N HIS A 177 -21.64 -7.63 17.44
CA HIS A 177 -22.30 -8.92 17.74
C HIS A 177 -22.83 -9.15 19.16
#